data_AF-A0A6B3F917-F1
#
_entry.id   AF-A0A6B3F917-F1
#
_cell.length_a   1.000
_cell.length_b   1.000
_cell.length_c   1.000
_cell.angle_alpha   90.00
_cell.angle_beta   90.00
_cell.angle_gamma   90.00
#
_symmetry.space_group_name_H-M   'P 1'
#
loop_
_entity.id
_entity.type
_entity.pdbx_description
1 polymer ?
#
loop_
_entity_poly.entity_id
_entity_poly.type
_entity_poly.pdbx_seq_one_letter_code
_entity_poly.pdbx_strand_id
1 'polypeptide(L)'
;LVGLVVGYLVMCAILWLFRKSNPHRAKRGFRIAQTVSAAAMALGHGLQDAQKTMGVVVLALVIADVEDQGDAIPVWVKVACALMLSLGTYAGGWR
;
A
#
# COMPACT_ATOMS: atom_id res chain seq x y z
N LEU A 1 -2.56 0.33 -30.60
CA LEU A 1 -1.30 0.08 -31.34
C LEU A 1 -0.06 0.45 -30.51
N VAL A 2 0.04 1.69 -30.00
CA VAL A 2 1.20 2.12 -29.17
C VAL A 2 1.41 1.23 -27.94
N GLY A 3 0.36 0.92 -27.17
CA GLY A 3 0.48 0.03 -26.01
C GLY A 3 0.94 -1.40 -26.36
N LEU A 4 0.63 -1.90 -27.56
CA LEU A 4 1.04 -3.22 -28.01
C LEU A 4 2.53 -3.24 -28.39
N VAL A 5 3.01 -2.19 -29.06
CA VAL A 5 4.43 -2.03 -29.41
C VAL A 5 5.28 -1.81 -28.15
N VAL A 6 4.82 -0.96 -27.23
CA VAL A 6 5.50 -0.74 -25.95
C VAL A 6 5.52 -2.01 -25.10
N GLY A 7 4.39 -2.73 -25.02
CA GLY A 7 4.33 -4.01 -24.32
C GLY A 7 5.27 -5.06 -24.92
N TYR A 8 5.38 -5.13 -26.25
CA TYR A 8 6.30 -6.05 -26.93
C TYR A 8 7.76 -5.71 -26.65
N LEU A 9 8.15 -4.44 -26.73
CA LEU A 9 9.52 -3.99 -26.41
C LEU A 9 9.88 -4.27 -24.94
N VAL A 10 8.96 -4.02 -24.01
CA VAL A 10 9.14 -4.33 -22.59
C VAL A 10 9.30 -5.84 -22.38
N MET A 11 8.49 -6.67 -23.02
CA MET A 11 8.62 -8.13 -22.97
C MET A 11 9.98 -8.61 -23.49
N CYS A 12 10.43 -8.08 -24.65
CA CYS A 12 11.75 -8.38 -25.19
C CYS A 12 12.87 -7.96 -24.22
N ALA A 13 12.78 -6.79 -23.61
CA ALA A 13 13.76 -6.30 -22.65
C ALA A 13 13.84 -7.21 -21.41
N ILE A 14 12.70 -7.64 -20.86
CA ILE A 14 12.63 -8.56 -19.72
C ILE A 14 13.28 -9.90 -20.07
N LEU A 15 12.92 -10.49 -21.22
CA LEU A 15 13.52 -11.76 -21.67
C LEU A 15 15.03 -11.65 -21.86
N TRP A 16 15.52 -10.52 -22.37
CA TRP A 16 16.95 -10.29 -22.58
C TRP A 16 17.71 -10.13 -21.25
N LEU A 17 17.11 -9.43 -20.28
CA LEU A 17 17.67 -9.24 -18.94
C LEU A 17 17.77 -10.57 -18.17
N PHE A 18 16.74 -11.42 -18.28
CA PHE A 18 16.67 -12.70 -17.57
C PHE A 18 17.31 -13.87 -18.32
N ARG A 19 17.73 -13.70 -19.58
CA ARG A 19 18.32 -14.74 -20.45
C ARG A 19 19.51 -15.49 -19.83
N LYS A 20 20.30 -14.82 -18.99
CA LYS A 20 21.47 -15.42 -18.30
C LYS A 20 21.22 -15.77 -16.84
N SER A 21 20.00 -15.59 -16.33
CA SER A 21 19.72 -15.76 -14.90
C SER A 21 19.46 -17.22 -14.57
N ASN A 22 20.26 -17.78 -13.68
CA ASN A 22 20.18 -19.19 -13.29
C ASN A 22 18.83 -19.45 -12.57
N PRO A 23 17.96 -20.37 -13.05
CA PRO A 23 16.58 -20.52 -12.58
C PRO A 23 16.47 -20.79 -11.07
N HIS A 24 17.50 -21.37 -10.46
CA HIS A 24 17.55 -21.61 -9.01
C HIS A 24 17.81 -20.32 -8.18
N ARG A 25 18.64 -19.38 -8.67
CA ARG A 25 18.84 -18.07 -8.02
C ARG A 25 17.70 -17.12 -8.31
N ALA A 26 17.14 -17.17 -9.51
CA ALA A 26 15.96 -16.41 -9.91
C ALA A 26 14.76 -16.72 -9.00
N LYS A 27 14.45 -18.00 -8.71
CA LYS A 27 13.37 -18.37 -7.77
C LYS A 27 13.54 -17.76 -6.38
N ARG A 28 14.78 -17.75 -5.85
CA ARG A 28 15.04 -17.18 -4.51
C ARG A 28 14.86 -15.67 -4.49
N GLY A 29 15.35 -14.98 -5.53
CA GLY A 29 15.12 -13.54 -5.71
C GLY A 29 13.64 -13.19 -5.88
N PHE A 30 12.91 -13.97 -6.70
CA PHE A 30 11.49 -13.80 -6.94
C PHE A 30 10.67 -13.99 -5.67
N ARG A 31 11.04 -14.97 -4.82
CA ARG A 31 10.36 -15.21 -3.55
C ARG A 31 10.47 -14.02 -2.60
N ILE A 32 11.66 -13.39 -2.53
CA ILE A 32 11.89 -12.18 -1.72
C ILE A 32 11.13 -10.99 -2.32
N ALA A 33 11.22 -10.80 -3.64
CA ALA A 33 10.48 -9.75 -4.33
C ALA A 33 8.96 -9.91 -4.15
N GLN A 34 8.46 -11.15 -4.11
CA GLN A 34 7.04 -11.43 -3.91
C GLN A 34 6.59 -11.11 -2.47
N THR A 35 7.38 -11.43 -1.44
CA THR A 35 7.07 -10.99 -0.08
C THR A 35 7.13 -9.47 0.06
N VAL A 36 8.10 -8.81 -0.56
CA VAL A 36 8.21 -7.35 -0.55
C VAL A 36 7.02 -6.71 -1.27
N SER A 37 6.63 -7.22 -2.44
CA SER A 37 5.45 -6.75 -3.16
C SER A 37 4.15 -6.98 -2.39
N ALA A 38 4.01 -8.13 -1.73
CA ALA A 38 2.85 -8.42 -0.89
C ALA A 38 2.78 -7.46 0.31
N ALA A 39 3.91 -7.20 0.98
CA ALA A 39 4.00 -6.23 2.07
C ALA A 39 3.71 -4.80 1.57
N ALA A 40 4.23 -4.42 0.41
CA ALA A 40 3.99 -3.11 -0.20
C ALA A 40 2.51 -2.93 -0.60
N MET A 41 1.87 -3.95 -1.15
CA MET A 41 0.43 -3.93 -1.45
C MET A 41 -0.41 -3.83 -0.17
N ALA A 42 -0.07 -4.60 0.87
CA ALA A 42 -0.75 -4.54 2.17
C ALA A 42 -0.62 -3.16 2.82
N LEU A 43 0.58 -2.56 2.78
CA LEU A 43 0.81 -1.19 3.25
C LEU A 43 0.03 -0.16 2.42
N GLY A 44 0.06 -0.24 1.10
CA GLY A 44 -0.66 0.67 0.21
C GLY A 44 -2.16 0.62 0.46
N HIS A 45 -2.73 -0.58 0.57
CA HIS A 45 -4.14 -0.78 0.94
C HIS A 45 -4.44 -0.23 2.34
N GLY A 46 -3.61 -0.55 3.33
CA GLY A 46 -3.78 -0.05 4.70
C GLY A 46 -3.74 1.47 4.80
N LEU A 47 -2.84 2.14 4.06
CA LEU A 47 -2.79 3.60 3.98
C LEU A 47 -4.03 4.19 3.32
N GLN A 48 -4.52 3.57 2.24
CA GLN A 48 -5.70 4.04 1.52
C GLN A 48 -6.99 3.84 2.33
N ASP A 49 -7.05 2.82 3.19
CA ASP A 49 -8.16 2.64 4.12
C ASP A 49 -8.04 3.53 5.36
N ALA A 50 -6.81 3.76 5.84
CA ALA A 50 -6.53 4.76 6.88
C ALA A 50 -7.02 6.15 6.51
N GLN A 51 -6.79 6.54 5.26
CA GLN A 51 -7.21 7.85 4.77
C GLN A 51 -8.74 7.98 4.73
N LYS A 52 -9.46 6.93 4.35
CA LYS A 52 -10.94 6.93 4.38
C LYS A 52 -11.47 7.02 5.80
N THR A 53 -10.94 6.21 6.73
CA THR A 53 -11.41 6.20 8.13
C THR A 53 -11.11 7.52 8.83
N MET A 54 -9.92 8.08 8.60
CA MET A 54 -9.53 9.39 9.10
C MET A 54 -10.45 10.51 8.59
N GLY A 55 -10.85 10.47 7.31
CA GLY A 55 -11.82 11.41 6.74
C GLY A 55 -13.20 11.33 7.42
N VAL A 56 -13.68 10.11 7.73
CA VAL A 56 -14.95 9.90 8.46
C VAL A 56 -14.86 10.44 9.89
N VAL A 57 -13.75 10.21 10.60
CA VAL A 57 -13.54 10.69 11.97
C VAL A 57 -13.50 12.22 12.02
N VAL A 58 -12.81 12.86 11.06
CA VAL A 58 -12.78 14.33 10.96
C VAL A 58 -14.15 14.90 10.64
N LEU A 59 -14.91 14.28 9.73
CA LEU A 59 -16.28 14.69 9.44
C LEU A 59 -17.17 14.63 10.69
N ALA A 60 -17.00 13.60 11.52
CA ALA A 60 -17.72 13.49 12.79
C ALA A 60 -17.32 14.58 13.80
N LEU A 61 -16.05 14.95 13.88
CA LEU A 61 -15.56 16.06 14.72
C LEU A 61 -16.10 17.42 14.27
N VAL A 62 -16.15 17.65 12.96
CA VAL A 62 -16.75 18.86 12.36
C VAL A 62 -18.25 18.94 12.67
N ILE A 63 -19.00 17.83 12.57
CA ILE A 63 -20.43 17.79 12.91
C ILE A 63 -20.66 18.05 14.41
N ALA A 64 -19.72 17.63 15.26
CA ALA A 64 -19.77 17.84 16.71
C ALA A 64 -19.41 19.29 17.13
N ASP A 65 -19.13 20.19 16.19
CA ASP A 65 -18.71 21.59 16.42
C ASP A 65 -17.42 21.71 17.25
N VAL A 66 -16.60 20.64 17.26
CA VAL A 66 -15.32 20.59 17.97
C VAL A 66 -14.17 21.13 17.09
N GLU A 67 -14.35 21.12 15.76
CA GLU A 67 -13.31 21.52 14.79
C GLU A 67 -13.93 22.21 13.56
N ASP A 68 -13.27 23.26 13.07
CA ASP A 68 -13.79 24.12 11.99
C ASP A 68 -13.60 23.51 10.59
N GLN A 69 -14.46 23.88 9.64
CA GLN A 69 -14.44 23.32 8.28
C GLN A 69 -13.21 23.81 7.51
N GLY A 70 -12.18 22.95 7.43
CA GLY A 70 -10.99 23.19 6.60
C GLY A 70 -9.68 23.12 7.36
N ASP A 71 -9.70 22.86 8.67
CA ASP A 71 -8.46 22.74 9.43
C ASP A 71 -7.73 21.43 9.14
N ALA A 72 -6.39 21.47 9.21
CA ALA A 72 -5.57 20.31 8.91
C ALA A 72 -5.80 19.21 9.95
N ILE A 73 -6.10 17.99 9.49
CA ILE A 73 -6.49 16.86 10.34
C ILE A 73 -5.61 16.77 11.60
N PRO A 74 -6.19 16.86 12.80
CA PRO A 74 -5.46 17.01 14.05
C PRO A 74 -4.55 15.82 14.30
N VAL A 75 -3.38 16.10 14.90
CA VAL A 75 -2.32 15.11 15.10
C VAL A 75 -2.80 13.98 16.03
N TRP A 76 -3.71 14.24 16.98
CA TRP A 76 -4.29 13.19 17.80
C TRP A 76 -5.12 12.19 16.98
N VAL A 77 -5.81 12.62 15.90
CA VAL A 77 -6.65 11.73 15.08
C VAL A 77 -5.74 10.85 14.24
N LYS A 78 -4.67 11.43 13.69
CA LYS A 78 -3.61 10.68 12.99
C LYS A 78 -3.06 9.57 13.87
N VAL A 79 -2.69 9.89 15.11
CA VAL A 79 -2.12 8.93 16.06
C VAL A 79 -3.16 7.89 16.48
N ALA A 80 -4.40 8.27 16.77
CA ALA A 80 -5.46 7.36 17.17
C ALA A 80 -5.82 6.36 16.05
N CYS A 81 -6.02 6.84 14.82
CA CYS A 81 -6.27 5.97 13.66
C CYS A 81 -5.07 5.07 13.36
N ALA A 82 -3.85 5.59 13.40
CA ALA A 82 -2.63 4.81 13.17
C ALA A 82 -2.45 3.70 14.22
N LEU A 83 -2.72 4.00 15.50
CA LEU A 83 -2.69 3.01 16.58
C LEU A 83 -3.77 1.95 16.35
N MET A 84 -5.00 2.34 16.04
CA MET A 84 -6.11 1.41 15.86
C MET A 84 -5.91 0.47 14.67
N LEU A 85 -5.36 0.98 13.56
CA LEU A 85 -4.98 0.17 12.39
C LEU A 85 -3.82 -0.78 12.71
N SER A 86 -2.81 -0.30 13.44
CA SER A 86 -1.67 -1.12 13.85
C SER A 86 -2.10 -2.23 14.81
N LEU A 87 -2.97 -1.93 15.76
CA LEU A 87 -3.54 -2.88 16.71
C LEU A 87 -4.45 -3.89 15.99
N GLY A 88 -5.27 -3.43 15.03
CA GLY A 88 -6.10 -4.30 14.20
C GLY A 88 -5.28 -5.24 13.32
N THR A 89 -4.18 -4.76 12.74
CA THR A 89 -3.25 -5.59 11.95
C THR A 89 -2.56 -6.63 12.84
N TYR A 90 -2.15 -6.25 14.05
CA TYR A 90 -1.56 -7.17 15.02
C TYR A 90 -2.55 -8.23 15.52
N ALA A 91 -3.79 -7.84 15.81
CA ALA A 91 -4.82 -8.74 16.33
C ALA A 91 -5.42 -9.66 15.25
N GLY A 92 -5.51 -9.18 14.00
CA GLY A 92 -6.16 -9.89 12.89
C GLY A 92 -5.21 -10.63 11.95
N GLY A 93 -3.94 -10.24 11.86
CA GLY A 93 -3.00 -10.74 10.85
C GLY A 93 -2.46 -12.16 11.06
N TRP A 94 -2.89 -12.86 12.10
CA TRP A 94 -2.38 -14.19 12.47
C TRP A 94 -3.23 -15.36 11.96
N ARG A 95 -4.20 -15.10 11.08
CA ARG A 95 -5.06 -16.12 10.45
C ARG A 95 -4.94 -16.11 8.94
#